data_AF-A0A1E4TCN4-F1
#
_entry.id   AF-A0A1E4TCN4-F1
#
_cell.length_a   1.000
_cell.length_b   1.000
_cell.length_c   1.000
_cell.angle_alpha   90.00
_cell.angle_beta   90.00
_cell.angle_gamma   90.00
#
_symmetry.space_group_name_H-M   'P 1'
#
loop_
_entity.id
_entity.type
_entity.pdbx_description
1 polymer ?
#
loop_
_entity_poly.entity_id
_entity_poly.type
_entity_poly.pdbx_seq_one_letter_code
_entity_poly.pdbx_strand_id
1 'polypeptide(L)'
;MRTVFFQLLLLCQLAFGIGAGNLENTFSLISHVGAFTRLSIKQAISASSGVVQKYYASLQSLVFETSNAMLAAQGLHVLSEDDWNDLISGNVVRISQSDEDESRTSAWGVSYTGELYAGQRAVYSFPVSSMEQKIVTLMTCSQPTVLNQDKYFNATSPGDLTLRISGLFNIPNSRNRTANNTVAVASEARTSFGYVQQLLSNGYVGDIYLIVEAPYNLTGNVSYSSNDTWSYILEPTMSSPKYGYVDSPFLFWADSDADSTLLVSANLTYFELNTDVSVNDTGLYVLVYDQSSYLNSTASYLRSSYCAALNGPILYTNDDASLSIFKSGTESAKERWFYENLEPNSSYAAVLTVLDESRSGGILCSAIPFQTMTDDACELIYDLNFCEDVAYSVPANYSLFNRTELAAFYDELAKSYYQNFTFTMQQIDCEAEDEARFSPLRHCADCDLAYKNWLCATNIPRCLSPDLTTDYARLRNPGSSRNEKIDEVVAPGPYLEILPCYDVCWSVMQNCPSALVFDCPKSDLGLEVAYARRDRSGLITCSYLGALYFENSSNSVPIPWVFMILMTLTVILV
;
A
#
# COMPACT_ATOMS: atom_id res chain seq x y z
N MET A 1 29.26 11.18 7.05
CA MET A 1 29.94 12.17 6.18
C MET A 1 30.90 13.11 6.94
N ARG A 2 30.59 13.58 8.16
CA ARG A 2 31.53 14.42 8.97
C ARG A 2 32.73 13.67 9.56
N THR A 3 32.62 12.38 9.87
CA THR A 3 33.69 11.58 10.49
C THR A 3 34.81 11.20 9.51
N VAL A 4 34.47 11.01 8.23
CA VAL A 4 35.44 10.72 7.16
C VAL A 4 36.25 11.97 6.80
N PHE A 5 35.63 13.16 6.89
CA PHE A 5 36.30 14.43 6.66
C PHE A 5 37.35 14.74 7.75
N PHE A 6 37.09 14.33 9.00
CA PHE A 6 38.03 14.50 10.11
C PHE A 6 39.25 13.58 10.02
N GLN A 7 39.09 12.35 9.53
CA GLN A 7 40.20 11.41 9.32
C GLN A 7 41.13 11.83 8.16
N LEU A 8 40.59 12.45 7.11
CA LEU A 8 41.36 13.02 6.00
C LEU A 8 42.17 14.26 6.42
N LEU A 9 41.64 15.09 7.33
CA LEU A 9 42.37 16.23 7.90
C LEU A 9 43.54 15.79 8.78
N LEU A 10 43.37 14.71 9.55
CA LEU A 10 44.42 14.14 10.41
C LEU A 10 45.58 13.53 9.59
N LEU A 11 45.27 12.89 8.47
CA LEU A 11 46.25 12.34 7.53
C LEU A 11 47.03 13.45 6.80
N CYS A 12 46.41 14.60 6.54
CA CYS A 12 47.05 15.74 5.92
C CYS A 12 48.04 16.45 6.88
N GLN A 13 47.75 16.48 8.19
CA GLN A 13 48.65 17.03 9.20
C GLN A 13 49.90 16.16 9.42
N LEU A 14 49.77 14.84 9.30
CA LEU A 14 50.89 13.89 9.43
C LEU A 14 51.82 13.89 8.20
N ALA A 15 51.32 14.27 7.03
CA ALA A 15 52.10 14.25 5.78
C ALA A 15 52.98 15.50 5.56
N PHE A 16 52.65 16.65 6.18
CA PHE A 16 53.31 17.93 5.89
C PHE A 16 53.98 18.63 7.08
N GLY A 17 53.93 18.07 8.30
CA GLY A 17 54.76 18.54 9.42
C GLY A 17 54.66 20.05 9.70
N ILE A 18 53.43 20.58 9.83
CA ILE A 18 53.20 21.99 10.18
C ILE A 18 52.76 22.04 11.65
N GLY A 19 53.58 22.67 12.50
CA GLY A 19 53.32 22.84 13.92
C GLY A 19 52.13 23.77 14.20
N ALA A 20 51.44 23.51 15.31
CA ALA A 20 50.31 24.29 15.79
C ALA A 20 50.72 25.73 16.13
N GLY A 21 50.24 26.70 15.34
CA GLY A 21 50.37 28.11 15.61
C GLY A 21 49.47 28.93 14.69
N ASN A 22 48.45 29.57 15.27
CA ASN A 22 47.53 30.56 14.69
C ASN A 22 46.51 30.07 13.64
N LEU A 23 45.41 29.49 14.14
CA LEU A 23 44.08 29.66 13.54
C LEU A 23 43.61 31.10 13.81
N GLU A 24 43.94 32.03 12.92
CA GLU A 24 43.25 33.32 12.71
C GLU A 24 44.03 34.03 11.61
N ASN A 25 43.58 33.89 10.34
CA ASN A 25 43.92 34.69 9.13
C ASN A 25 43.94 33.90 7.79
N THR A 26 43.37 32.70 7.70
CA THR A 26 43.21 31.96 6.43
C THR A 26 41.87 32.20 5.73
N PHE A 27 41.27 33.38 5.91
CA PHE A 27 40.09 33.85 5.18
C PHE A 27 40.36 35.14 4.40
N SER A 28 41.55 35.32 3.81
CA SER A 28 41.81 36.46 2.92
C SER A 28 43.11 36.31 2.10
N LEU A 29 43.27 35.23 1.33
CA LEU A 29 44.29 35.20 0.26
C LEU A 29 43.91 34.22 -0.85
N ILE A 30 42.64 34.26 -1.25
CA ILE A 30 42.18 33.82 -2.57
C ILE A 30 42.04 35.09 -3.42
N SER A 31 43.13 35.48 -4.07
CA SER A 31 43.19 36.13 -5.38
C SER A 31 44.61 36.70 -5.54
N HIS A 32 45.19 36.59 -6.74
CA HIS A 32 46.48 37.17 -7.13
C HIS A 32 47.76 36.43 -6.69
N VAL A 33 47.99 35.22 -7.20
CA VAL A 33 49.27 34.89 -7.86
C VAL A 33 48.96 33.97 -9.06
N GLY A 34 48.57 34.60 -10.16
CA GLY A 34 48.52 33.97 -11.46
C GLY A 34 49.90 33.94 -12.11
N ALA A 35 50.13 32.88 -12.88
CA ALA A 35 51.00 32.90 -14.04
C ALA A 35 52.51 33.13 -13.82
N PHE A 36 53.20 32.25 -13.10
CA PHE A 36 54.59 31.88 -13.45
C PHE A 36 54.87 30.50 -12.86
N THR A 37 55.40 29.57 -13.67
CA THR A 37 55.87 28.18 -13.38
C THR A 37 55.14 27.01 -14.09
N ARG A 38 54.44 27.24 -15.22
CA ARG A 38 53.92 26.12 -16.06
C ARG A 38 54.88 25.57 -17.12
N LEU A 39 56.00 26.23 -17.40
CA LEU A 39 57.01 25.67 -18.32
C LEU A 39 57.99 24.68 -17.63
N SER A 40 58.23 24.82 -16.33
CA SER A 40 59.27 24.04 -15.62
C SER A 40 58.83 22.63 -15.21
N ILE A 41 57.53 22.34 -15.09
CA ILE A 41 57.04 21.02 -14.67
C ILE A 41 57.01 20.02 -15.83
N LYS A 42 56.72 20.45 -17.07
CA LYS A 42 56.77 19.56 -18.24
C LYS A 42 58.20 19.11 -18.56
N GLN A 43 59.20 19.96 -18.34
CA GLN A 43 60.61 19.61 -18.46
C GLN A 43 61.12 18.76 -17.26
N ALA A 44 60.48 18.85 -16.09
CA ALA A 44 60.80 17.99 -14.96
C ALA A 44 60.24 16.56 -15.09
N ILE A 45 59.10 16.37 -15.76
CA ILE A 45 58.46 15.05 -15.91
C ILE A 45 59.18 14.19 -16.97
N SER A 46 59.72 14.79 -18.04
CA SER A 46 60.55 14.05 -19.01
C SER A 46 61.93 13.63 -18.47
N ALA A 47 62.28 14.04 -17.24
CA ALA A 47 63.56 13.75 -16.59
C ALA A 47 63.42 12.91 -15.30
N SER A 48 62.24 12.36 -14.99
CA SER A 48 62.01 11.65 -13.73
C SER A 48 61.91 10.12 -13.91
N SER A 49 62.51 9.39 -12.96
CA SER A 49 62.58 7.92 -12.94
C SER A 49 61.19 7.25 -12.88
N GLY A 50 61.13 5.96 -13.26
CA GLY A 50 59.90 5.14 -13.36
C GLY A 50 58.99 5.06 -12.11
N VAL A 51 59.40 5.64 -10.98
CA VAL A 51 58.57 5.78 -9.77
C VAL A 51 57.49 6.86 -9.93
N VAL A 52 57.77 7.96 -10.65
CA VAL A 52 56.79 9.04 -10.88
C VAL A 52 55.69 8.60 -11.86
N GLN A 53 56.02 7.78 -12.85
CA GLN A 53 55.03 7.13 -13.73
C GLN A 53 54.14 6.13 -12.96
N LYS A 54 54.70 5.36 -12.02
CA LYS A 54 53.91 4.46 -11.15
C LYS A 54 52.94 5.23 -10.24
N TYR A 55 53.38 6.36 -9.66
CA TYR A 55 52.50 7.22 -8.86
C TYR A 55 51.36 7.84 -9.69
N TYR A 56 51.61 8.13 -10.97
CA TYR A 56 50.57 8.64 -11.88
C TYR A 56 49.52 7.58 -12.22
N ALA A 57 49.94 6.32 -12.40
CA ALA A 57 49.03 5.18 -12.57
C ALA A 57 48.21 4.88 -11.30
N SER A 58 48.84 4.96 -10.12
CA SER A 58 48.14 4.82 -8.83
C SER A 58 47.17 5.97 -8.53
N LEU A 59 47.43 7.18 -9.03
CA LEU A 59 46.48 8.29 -8.96
C LEU A 59 45.28 8.11 -9.90
N GLN A 60 45.43 7.40 -11.03
CA GLN A 60 44.32 7.03 -11.90
C GLN A 60 43.44 5.94 -11.27
N SER A 61 44.04 4.93 -10.61
CA SER A 61 43.28 3.89 -9.91
C SER A 61 42.49 4.44 -8.72
N LEU A 62 43.06 5.40 -7.97
CA LEU A 62 42.40 6.03 -6.83
C LEU A 62 41.17 6.87 -7.25
N VAL A 63 41.23 7.52 -8.42
CA VAL A 63 40.09 8.28 -8.97
C VAL A 63 38.96 7.35 -9.44
N PHE A 64 39.31 6.21 -10.03
CA PHE A 64 38.36 5.15 -10.39
C PHE A 64 37.67 4.58 -9.14
N GLU A 65 38.42 4.27 -8.08
CA GLU A 65 37.87 3.77 -6.81
C GLU A 65 36.93 4.78 -6.12
N THR A 66 37.25 6.08 -6.12
CA THR A 66 36.35 7.11 -5.55
C THR A 66 35.06 7.30 -6.36
N SER A 67 35.12 7.08 -7.67
CA SER A 67 33.95 7.18 -8.56
C SER A 67 33.04 5.96 -8.38
N ASN A 68 33.64 4.77 -8.26
CA ASN A 68 32.92 3.53 -7.96
C ASN A 68 32.28 3.57 -6.57
N ALA A 69 32.94 4.17 -5.57
CA ALA A 69 32.35 4.34 -4.24
C ALA A 69 31.14 5.29 -4.24
N MET A 70 31.16 6.33 -5.08
CA MET A 70 30.03 7.26 -5.25
C MET A 70 28.85 6.62 -6.00
N LEU A 71 29.14 5.84 -7.05
CA LEU A 71 28.13 5.07 -7.79
C LEU A 71 27.55 3.93 -6.94
N ALA A 72 28.37 3.23 -6.16
CA ALA A 72 27.91 2.19 -5.24
C ALA A 72 26.97 2.75 -4.15
N ALA A 73 27.20 3.97 -3.67
CA ALA A 73 26.28 4.66 -2.77
C ALA A 73 24.91 5.00 -3.41
N GLN A 74 24.82 4.96 -4.75
CA GLN A 74 23.59 5.14 -5.53
C GLN A 74 23.01 3.79 -6.03
N GLY A 75 23.56 2.65 -5.61
CA GLY A 75 23.11 1.33 -6.07
C GLY A 75 23.53 0.97 -7.50
N LEU A 76 24.55 1.65 -8.02
CA LEU A 76 25.02 1.55 -9.40
C LEU A 76 26.38 0.82 -9.46
N HIS A 77 26.50 -0.17 -10.34
CA HIS A 77 27.70 -1.00 -10.53
C HIS A 77 28.41 -0.65 -11.85
N VAL A 78 29.74 -0.48 -11.83
CA VAL A 78 30.51 -0.24 -13.05
C VAL A 78 30.77 -1.56 -13.77
N LEU A 79 30.45 -1.61 -15.07
CA LEU A 79 30.66 -2.78 -15.92
C LEU A 79 32.00 -2.72 -16.65
N SER A 80 32.63 -3.89 -16.84
CA SER A 80 33.72 -4.02 -17.81
C SER A 80 33.17 -4.05 -19.25
N GLU A 81 34.02 -3.81 -20.24
CA GLU A 81 33.63 -3.83 -21.66
C GLU A 81 33.21 -5.23 -22.11
N ASP A 82 33.85 -6.28 -21.57
CA ASP A 82 33.46 -7.67 -21.82
C ASP A 82 32.11 -8.00 -21.16
N ASP A 83 31.88 -7.59 -19.91
CA ASP A 83 30.58 -7.77 -19.24
C ASP A 83 29.46 -7.04 -19.97
N TRP A 84 29.74 -5.85 -20.52
CA TRP A 84 28.82 -5.08 -21.35
C TRP A 84 28.47 -5.82 -22.64
N ASN A 85 29.47 -6.33 -23.35
CA ASN A 85 29.27 -7.08 -24.58
C ASN A 85 28.52 -8.39 -24.33
N ASP A 86 28.83 -9.10 -23.24
CA ASP A 86 28.09 -10.29 -22.82
C ASP A 86 26.65 -9.96 -22.42
N LEU A 87 26.38 -8.77 -21.87
CA LEU A 87 25.03 -8.31 -21.54
C LEU A 87 24.13 -8.21 -22.80
N ILE A 88 24.70 -7.80 -23.94
CA ILE A 88 23.95 -7.45 -25.16
C ILE A 88 24.02 -8.49 -26.30
N SER A 89 24.82 -9.56 -26.17
CA SER A 89 25.17 -10.47 -27.29
C SER A 89 24.76 -11.95 -27.17
N GLY A 90 24.29 -12.43 -26.02
CA GLY A 90 23.90 -13.86 -25.84
C GLY A 90 22.52 -14.23 -26.41
N ASN A 91 21.80 -15.17 -25.78
CA ASN A 91 20.44 -15.59 -26.19
C ASN A 91 19.42 -14.46 -25.94
N VAL A 92 19.43 -13.47 -26.83
CA VAL A 92 18.73 -12.19 -26.70
C VAL A 92 17.62 -12.11 -27.73
N VAL A 93 16.38 -11.90 -27.27
CA VAL A 93 15.31 -11.42 -28.14
C VAL A 93 15.48 -9.90 -28.27
N ARG A 94 15.96 -9.43 -29.43
CA ARG A 94 16.07 -8.00 -29.72
C ARG A 94 14.75 -7.50 -30.29
N ILE A 95 14.05 -6.66 -29.53
CA ILE A 95 12.89 -5.92 -30.04
C ILE A 95 13.39 -4.53 -30.40
N SER A 96 14.00 -4.40 -31.59
CA SER A 96 14.26 -3.08 -32.17
C SER A 96 12.95 -2.54 -32.73
N GLN A 97 12.50 -1.38 -32.28
CA GLN A 97 11.46 -0.62 -33.00
C GLN A 97 11.90 -0.50 -34.47
N SER A 98 10.99 -0.81 -35.38
CA SER A 98 11.21 -0.72 -36.83
C SER A 98 11.78 0.65 -37.21
N ASP A 99 12.81 0.64 -38.05
CA ASP A 99 13.58 1.77 -38.58
C ASP A 99 12.79 2.76 -39.47
N GLU A 100 11.57 3.16 -39.09
CA GLU A 100 10.84 4.20 -39.82
C GLU A 100 10.70 5.48 -38.98
N ASP A 101 11.42 6.50 -39.44
CA ASP A 101 11.53 7.86 -38.95
C ASP A 101 10.16 8.52 -38.64
N GLU A 102 9.91 8.85 -37.36
CA GLU A 102 9.70 10.22 -36.87
C GLU A 102 9.37 10.20 -35.36
N SER A 103 10.16 10.93 -34.58
CA SER A 103 10.13 11.08 -33.11
C SER A 103 10.74 9.94 -32.28
N ARG A 104 12.09 9.93 -32.18
CA ARG A 104 12.82 9.11 -31.18
C ARG A 104 12.49 9.45 -29.70
N THR A 105 11.66 10.47 -29.47
CA THR A 105 11.04 10.82 -28.19
C THR A 105 9.73 10.06 -27.90
N SER A 106 9.17 9.31 -28.87
CA SER A 106 7.91 8.56 -28.73
C SER A 106 8.03 7.16 -28.11
N ALA A 107 9.24 6.69 -27.82
CA ALA A 107 9.45 5.37 -27.20
C ALA A 107 9.18 5.35 -25.68
N TRP A 108 9.25 6.52 -25.02
CA TRP A 108 8.89 6.65 -23.62
C TRP A 108 7.38 6.90 -23.51
N GLY A 109 6.69 6.18 -22.61
CA GLY A 109 5.24 6.17 -22.47
C GLY A 109 4.52 5.10 -23.30
N VAL A 110 5.26 4.15 -23.87
CA VAL A 110 4.73 2.99 -24.60
C VAL A 110 4.93 1.73 -23.78
N SER A 111 3.87 0.94 -23.64
CA SER A 111 3.91 -0.38 -22.99
C SER A 111 4.51 -1.43 -23.92
N TYR A 112 5.58 -2.10 -23.49
CA TYR A 112 6.18 -3.22 -24.21
C TYR A 112 5.78 -4.53 -23.55
N THR A 113 5.19 -5.44 -24.32
CA THR A 113 4.90 -6.80 -23.86
C THR A 113 5.96 -7.76 -24.37
N GLY A 114 6.23 -8.83 -23.62
CA GLY A 114 7.16 -9.86 -24.03
C GLY A 114 6.93 -11.18 -23.34
N GLU A 115 7.46 -12.25 -23.94
CA GLU A 115 7.49 -13.59 -23.36
C GLU A 115 8.94 -14.09 -23.33
N LEU A 116 9.34 -14.73 -22.24
CA LEU A 116 10.67 -15.28 -22.06
C LEU A 116 10.57 -16.73 -21.58
N TYR A 117 11.41 -17.59 -22.18
CA TYR A 117 11.70 -18.91 -21.63
C TYR A 117 12.77 -18.80 -20.53
N ALA A 118 12.91 -19.85 -19.72
CA ALA A 118 13.91 -19.90 -18.66
C ALA A 118 15.32 -19.58 -19.20
N GLY A 119 16.04 -18.70 -18.51
CA GLY A 119 17.39 -18.23 -18.89
C GLY A 119 17.45 -17.34 -20.14
N GLN A 120 16.33 -16.97 -20.75
CA GLN A 120 16.30 -15.97 -21.81
C GLN A 120 16.26 -14.56 -21.24
N ARG A 121 16.67 -13.61 -22.10
CA ARG A 121 16.56 -12.18 -21.83
C ARG A 121 16.09 -11.40 -23.04
N ALA A 122 15.35 -10.34 -22.79
CA ALA A 122 14.97 -9.34 -23.78
C ALA A 122 15.75 -8.06 -23.52
N VAL A 123 16.18 -7.39 -24.59
CA VAL A 123 16.97 -6.15 -24.51
C VAL A 123 16.26 -5.07 -25.31
N TYR A 124 16.03 -3.93 -24.66
CA TYR A 124 15.40 -2.73 -25.22
C TYR A 124 16.37 -1.57 -25.11
N SER A 125 16.51 -0.77 -26.17
CA SER A 125 17.41 0.40 -26.20
C SER A 125 16.62 1.68 -26.36
N PHE A 126 16.85 2.65 -25.47
CA PHE A 126 16.17 3.93 -25.46
C PHE A 126 17.17 5.07 -25.52
N PRO A 127 17.08 5.96 -26.52
CA PRO A 127 17.91 7.15 -26.55
C PRO A 127 17.51 8.11 -25.42
N VAL A 128 18.50 8.72 -24.78
CA VAL A 128 18.30 9.73 -23.73
C VAL A 128 18.78 11.09 -24.22
N SER A 129 17.83 11.99 -24.46
CA SER A 129 18.07 13.36 -24.92
C SER A 129 17.80 14.44 -23.86
N SER A 130 17.04 14.14 -22.79
CA SER A 130 16.73 15.08 -21.70
C SER A 130 17.30 14.61 -20.35
N MET A 131 17.60 15.55 -19.45
CA MET A 131 17.99 15.29 -18.05
C MET A 131 16.77 15.09 -17.12
N GLU A 132 15.60 14.77 -17.68
CA GLU A 132 14.39 14.55 -16.90
C GLU A 132 14.47 13.21 -16.17
N GLN A 133 13.78 13.15 -15.03
CA GLN A 133 13.67 11.93 -14.25
C GLN A 133 12.88 10.90 -15.06
N LYS A 134 13.37 9.66 -15.10
CA LYS A 134 12.72 8.58 -15.84
C LYS A 134 12.33 7.46 -14.89
N ILE A 135 11.21 6.82 -15.15
CA ILE A 135 10.70 5.73 -14.34
C ILE A 135 10.58 4.51 -15.23
N VAL A 136 11.03 3.36 -14.75
CA VAL A 136 10.86 2.09 -15.43
C VAL A 136 10.10 1.17 -14.51
N THR A 137 8.95 0.70 -14.98
CA THR A 137 8.13 -0.28 -14.29
C THR A 137 8.18 -1.59 -15.05
N LEU A 138 8.47 -2.69 -14.35
CA LEU A 138 8.39 -4.03 -14.89
C LEU A 138 7.35 -4.81 -14.09
N MET A 139 6.41 -5.44 -14.80
CA MET A 139 5.37 -6.27 -14.22
C MET A 139 5.36 -7.63 -14.89
N THR A 140 5.29 -8.70 -14.10
CA THR A 140 5.11 -10.07 -14.59
C THR A 140 3.62 -10.36 -14.68
N CYS A 141 3.10 -10.77 -15.83
CA CYS A 141 1.66 -11.00 -16.04
C CYS A 141 1.28 -12.48 -15.91
N SER A 142 2.18 -13.38 -16.30
CA SER A 142 2.06 -14.81 -16.06
C SER A 142 3.44 -15.41 -15.79
N GLN A 143 3.46 -16.52 -15.06
CA GLN A 143 4.66 -17.29 -14.77
C GLN A 143 4.40 -18.78 -15.04
N PRO A 144 5.45 -19.58 -15.30
CA PRO A 144 5.32 -21.01 -15.52
C PRO A 144 4.62 -21.77 -14.39
N THR A 145 3.85 -22.79 -14.78
CA THR A 145 3.18 -23.66 -13.81
C THR A 145 4.13 -24.74 -13.29
N VAL A 146 4.09 -24.99 -11.99
CA VAL A 146 4.89 -26.04 -11.34
C VAL A 146 4.21 -27.40 -11.56
N LEU A 147 4.86 -28.34 -12.25
CA LEU A 147 4.25 -29.65 -12.59
C LEU A 147 4.25 -30.67 -11.43
N ASN A 148 5.14 -30.50 -10.45
CA ASN A 148 5.26 -31.41 -9.29
C ASN A 148 4.83 -30.70 -8.00
N GLN A 149 3.52 -30.61 -7.76
CA GLN A 149 2.98 -30.28 -6.45
C GLN A 149 3.10 -31.49 -5.52
N ASP A 150 4.30 -31.80 -5.03
CA ASP A 150 4.41 -32.76 -3.94
C ASP A 150 3.71 -32.18 -2.70
N LYS A 151 2.70 -32.89 -2.21
CA LYS A 151 1.79 -32.54 -1.09
C LYS A 151 2.48 -32.18 0.24
N TYR A 152 3.81 -32.24 0.29
CA TYR A 152 4.66 -32.05 1.46
C TYR A 152 5.70 -30.93 1.32
N PHE A 153 5.83 -30.31 0.13
CA PHE A 153 6.68 -29.15 -0.09
C PHE A 153 5.82 -28.00 -0.59
N ASN A 154 5.77 -26.89 0.18
CA ASN A 154 5.21 -25.63 -0.31
C ASN A 154 5.91 -25.31 -1.64
N ALA A 155 5.17 -25.36 -2.75
CA ALA A 155 5.72 -25.20 -4.08
C ALA A 155 6.53 -23.90 -4.15
N THR A 156 7.84 -24.00 -4.35
CA THR A 156 8.72 -22.84 -4.56
C THR A 156 8.31 -22.14 -5.85
N SER A 157 8.07 -20.82 -5.77
CA SER A 157 7.81 -19.95 -6.92
C SER A 157 8.74 -20.28 -8.10
N PRO A 158 8.27 -20.24 -9.37
CA PRO A 158 9.13 -20.35 -10.56
C PRO A 158 10.28 -19.31 -10.59
N GLY A 159 10.24 -18.30 -9.72
CA GLY A 159 11.26 -17.29 -9.59
C GLY A 159 10.86 -16.00 -10.29
N ASP A 160 11.39 -14.90 -9.78
CA ASP A 160 11.04 -13.55 -10.20
C ASP A 160 11.81 -13.10 -11.44
N LEU A 161 11.16 -12.32 -12.30
CA LEU A 161 11.83 -11.63 -13.40
C LEU A 161 12.78 -10.56 -12.84
N THR A 162 13.92 -10.40 -13.50
CA THR A 162 14.92 -9.41 -13.13
C THR A 162 14.97 -8.30 -14.17
N LEU A 163 14.83 -7.06 -13.72
CA LEU A 163 15.09 -5.86 -14.51
C LEU A 163 16.53 -5.41 -14.28
N ARG A 164 17.31 -5.40 -15.34
CA ARG A 164 18.66 -4.83 -15.38
C ARG A 164 18.65 -3.58 -16.25
N ILE A 165 19.19 -2.50 -15.73
CA ILE A 165 19.24 -1.22 -16.43
C ILE A 165 20.70 -0.87 -16.61
N SER A 166 21.11 -0.63 -17.84
CA SER A 166 22.50 -0.31 -18.13
C SER A 166 22.64 0.87 -19.09
N GLY A 167 23.65 1.69 -18.90
CA GLY A 167 23.88 2.86 -19.75
C GLY A 167 25.20 3.56 -19.45
N LEU A 168 25.55 4.53 -20.29
CA LEU A 168 26.71 5.38 -20.06
C LEU A 168 26.33 6.54 -19.15
N PHE A 169 27.10 6.73 -18.08
CA PHE A 169 26.90 7.80 -17.10
C PHE A 169 28.01 8.84 -17.18
N ASN A 170 27.64 10.13 -17.22
CA ASN A 170 28.61 11.22 -17.19
C ASN A 170 29.03 11.55 -15.76
N ILE A 171 30.29 11.33 -15.42
CA ILE A 171 30.86 11.78 -14.15
C ILE A 171 31.53 13.14 -14.36
N PRO A 172 31.15 14.19 -13.60
CA PRO A 172 31.85 15.47 -13.65
C PRO A 172 33.29 15.31 -13.12
N ASN A 173 34.28 15.53 -13.98
CA ASN A 173 35.68 15.36 -13.63
C ASN A 173 36.20 16.58 -12.82
N SER A 174 36.83 16.35 -11.66
CA SER A 174 37.29 17.42 -10.76
C SER A 174 38.44 18.26 -11.32
N ARG A 175 39.13 17.78 -12.37
CA ARG A 175 40.25 18.50 -13.03
C ARG A 175 39.83 19.54 -14.06
N ASN A 176 38.60 19.52 -14.56
CA ASN A 176 38.02 20.51 -15.46
C ASN A 176 36.50 20.30 -15.47
N ARG A 177 35.70 21.31 -15.07
CA ARG A 177 34.22 21.29 -15.11
C ARG A 177 33.61 21.04 -16.51
N THR A 178 34.43 20.80 -17.53
CA THR A 178 34.05 20.64 -18.94
C THR A 178 34.40 19.28 -19.54
N ALA A 179 35.12 18.40 -18.82
CA ALA A 179 35.43 17.05 -19.30
C ALA A 179 34.59 16.03 -18.52
N ASN A 180 33.55 15.49 -19.14
CA ASN A 180 32.79 14.39 -18.56
C ASN A 180 33.47 13.07 -18.94
N ASN A 181 33.74 12.20 -17.96
CA ASN A 181 34.12 10.81 -18.25
C ASN A 181 32.84 9.96 -18.32
N THR A 182 32.69 9.20 -19.40
CA THR A 182 31.58 8.23 -19.57
C THR A 182 31.97 6.89 -18.98
N VAL A 183 31.16 6.34 -18.09
CA VAL A 183 31.35 5.00 -17.50
C VAL A 183 30.11 4.15 -17.75
N ALA A 184 30.28 2.89 -18.14
CA ALA A 184 29.18 1.93 -18.26
C ALA A 184 28.74 1.52 -16.85
N VAL A 185 27.46 1.74 -16.55
CA VAL A 185 26.88 1.52 -15.24
C VAL A 185 25.67 0.61 -15.38
N ALA A 186 25.47 -0.29 -14.42
CA ALA A 186 24.27 -1.12 -14.31
C ALA A 186 23.61 -1.02 -12.92
N SER A 187 22.28 -1.00 -12.90
CA SER A 187 21.46 -1.32 -11.72
C SER A 187 20.67 -2.60 -11.97
N GLU A 188 20.41 -3.35 -10.90
CA GLU A 188 19.60 -4.57 -10.93
C GLU A 188 18.45 -4.45 -9.93
N ALA A 189 17.27 -4.88 -10.35
CA ALA A 189 16.07 -4.93 -9.53
C ALA A 189 15.28 -6.18 -9.87
N ARG A 190 14.82 -6.92 -8.86
CA ARG A 190 13.96 -8.09 -9.06
C ARG A 190 12.51 -7.70 -8.83
N THR A 191 11.59 -8.30 -9.58
CA THR A 191 10.17 -8.16 -9.25
C THR A 191 9.93 -8.71 -7.85
N SER A 192 9.22 -7.95 -7.03
CA SER A 192 8.70 -8.41 -5.75
C SER A 192 7.22 -8.66 -5.96
N PHE A 193 6.81 -9.91 -5.79
CA PHE A 193 5.45 -10.34 -6.09
C PHE A 193 4.95 -9.91 -7.47
N GLY A 194 5.80 -10.03 -8.49
CA GLY A 194 5.47 -9.69 -9.88
C GLY A 194 5.58 -8.21 -10.26
N TYR A 195 6.01 -7.31 -9.38
CA TYR A 195 6.13 -5.88 -9.66
C TYR A 195 7.48 -5.31 -9.22
N VAL A 196 8.07 -4.44 -10.04
CA VAL A 196 9.19 -3.58 -9.63
C VAL A 196 9.13 -2.24 -10.36
N GLN A 197 9.48 -1.19 -9.65
CA GLN A 197 9.63 0.15 -10.20
C GLN A 197 11.02 0.68 -9.85
N GLN A 198 11.71 1.22 -10.84
CA GLN A 198 13.03 1.83 -10.70
C GLN A 198 13.01 3.28 -11.19
N LEU A 199 13.58 4.17 -10.37
CA LEU A 199 13.78 5.57 -10.73
C LEU A 199 15.18 5.73 -11.28
N LEU A 200 15.28 6.22 -12.50
CA LEU A 200 16.56 6.49 -13.15
C LEU A 200 17.09 7.85 -12.71
N SER A 201 18.29 7.84 -12.13
CA SER A 201 19.00 9.05 -11.74
C SER A 201 19.36 9.94 -12.94
N ASN A 202 19.24 11.25 -12.77
CA ASN A 202 19.70 12.23 -13.76
C ASN A 202 21.22 12.08 -13.98
N GLY A 203 21.68 11.91 -15.22
CA GLY A 203 23.11 11.85 -15.56
C GLY A 203 23.51 10.82 -16.62
N TYR A 204 22.59 9.97 -17.07
CA TYR A 204 22.80 9.10 -18.23
C TYR A 204 22.95 9.93 -19.51
N VAL A 205 23.86 9.50 -20.39
CA VAL A 205 24.11 10.12 -21.70
C VAL A 205 24.20 9.05 -22.77
N GLY A 206 23.49 9.24 -23.88
CA GLY A 206 23.41 8.26 -24.96
C GLY A 206 22.25 7.30 -24.77
N ASP A 207 22.44 6.03 -25.14
CA ASP A 207 21.39 5.02 -25.07
C ASP A 207 21.39 4.33 -23.70
N ILE A 208 20.20 4.16 -23.12
CA ILE A 208 19.94 3.28 -21.98
C ILE A 208 19.41 1.96 -22.49
N TYR A 209 19.94 0.86 -21.96
CA TYR A 209 19.50 -0.49 -22.23
C TYR A 209 18.69 -1.00 -21.03
N LEU A 210 17.45 -1.39 -21.29
CA LEU A 210 16.60 -2.10 -20.33
C LEU A 210 16.61 -3.57 -20.71
N ILE A 211 16.93 -4.42 -19.73
CA ILE A 211 17.11 -5.85 -19.94
C ILE A 211 16.20 -6.57 -18.97
N VAL A 212 15.28 -7.37 -19.51
CA VAL A 212 14.39 -8.22 -18.73
C VAL A 212 14.93 -9.63 -18.83
N GLU A 213 15.24 -10.25 -17.69
CA GLU A 213 15.87 -11.55 -17.60
C GLU A 213 14.97 -12.53 -16.84
N ALA A 214 14.70 -13.68 -17.45
CA ALA A 214 14.02 -14.79 -16.82
C ALA A 214 15.01 -15.64 -16.01
N PRO A 215 14.60 -16.20 -14.86
CA PRO A 215 15.49 -16.98 -14.00
C PRO A 215 16.07 -18.19 -14.75
N TYR A 216 17.37 -18.42 -14.56
CA TYR A 216 18.11 -19.55 -15.15
C TYR A 216 18.19 -20.76 -14.21
N ASN A 217 18.05 -20.54 -12.90
CA ASN A 217 18.23 -21.53 -11.85
C ASN A 217 16.92 -21.75 -11.12
N LEU A 218 16.12 -22.67 -11.62
CA LEU A 218 14.91 -23.12 -10.94
C LEU A 218 15.38 -23.99 -9.77
N THR A 219 15.58 -23.39 -8.60
CA THR A 219 16.09 -24.10 -7.42
C THR A 219 15.09 -25.15 -6.96
N GLY A 220 15.45 -26.43 -7.11
CA GLY A 220 14.71 -27.57 -6.58
C GLY A 220 14.46 -28.64 -7.64
N ASN A 221 14.05 -29.85 -7.21
CA ASN A 221 13.57 -30.94 -8.08
C ASN A 221 12.20 -30.59 -8.73
N VAL A 222 12.05 -29.37 -9.22
CA VAL A 222 10.82 -28.84 -9.76
C VAL A 222 10.93 -28.86 -11.28
N SER A 223 10.20 -29.78 -11.90
CA SER A 223 10.05 -29.84 -13.34
C SER A 223 8.99 -28.83 -13.76
N TYR A 224 9.29 -27.98 -14.73
CA TYR A 224 8.34 -27.08 -15.37
C TYR A 224 8.01 -27.61 -16.75
N SER A 225 6.83 -27.27 -17.27
CA SER A 225 6.53 -27.53 -18.67
C SER A 225 7.54 -26.75 -19.52
N SER A 226 8.24 -27.43 -20.42
CA SER A 226 9.25 -26.82 -21.30
C SER A 226 8.68 -25.75 -22.23
N ASN A 227 7.35 -25.64 -22.30
CA ASN A 227 6.64 -24.70 -23.14
C ASN A 227 6.11 -23.49 -22.36
N ASP A 228 6.24 -23.47 -21.03
CA ASP A 228 5.73 -22.39 -20.20
C ASP A 228 6.71 -21.21 -20.21
N THR A 229 6.17 -20.00 -20.37
CA THR A 229 6.93 -18.75 -20.45
C THR A 229 6.54 -17.81 -19.33
N TRP A 230 7.45 -16.88 -19.00
CA TRP A 230 7.09 -15.68 -18.27
C TRP A 230 6.60 -14.64 -19.26
N SER A 231 5.37 -14.15 -19.08
CA SER A 231 4.90 -12.97 -19.80
C SER A 231 5.07 -11.73 -18.92
N TYR A 232 5.40 -10.59 -19.52
CA TYR A 232 5.61 -9.35 -18.79
C TYR A 232 5.20 -8.11 -19.59
N ILE A 233 5.00 -7.01 -18.85
CA ILE A 233 4.89 -5.65 -19.37
C ILE A 233 6.07 -4.83 -18.83
N LEU A 234 6.82 -4.22 -19.74
CA LEU A 234 7.84 -3.22 -19.45
C LEU A 234 7.31 -1.85 -19.86
N GLU A 235 7.26 -0.93 -18.89
CA GLU A 235 6.72 0.41 -19.06
C GLU A 235 7.77 1.47 -18.66
N PRO A 236 8.46 2.08 -19.64
CA PRO A 236 9.33 3.22 -19.41
C PRO A 236 8.55 4.54 -19.55
N THR A 237 8.54 5.41 -18.52
CA THR A 237 7.87 6.72 -18.53
C THR A 237 8.77 7.88 -18.11
N MET A 238 8.33 9.13 -18.38
CA MET A 238 9.13 10.37 -18.19
C MET A 238 8.72 11.22 -16.97
N SER A 239 7.57 10.98 -16.35
CA SER A 239 7.04 11.90 -15.32
C SER A 239 6.26 11.18 -14.23
N SER A 240 5.31 10.34 -14.62
CA SER A 240 4.51 9.52 -13.70
C SER A 240 4.54 8.06 -14.13
N PRO A 241 4.52 7.11 -13.17
CA PRO A 241 4.34 5.71 -13.51
C PRO A 241 2.91 5.48 -14.00
N LYS A 242 2.76 4.74 -15.10
CA LYS A 242 1.46 4.29 -15.61
C LYS A 242 0.86 3.17 -14.74
N TYR A 243 1.72 2.39 -14.09
CA TYR A 243 1.33 1.28 -13.22
C TYR A 243 1.97 1.42 -11.84
N GLY A 244 1.15 1.25 -10.80
CA GLY A 244 1.57 1.34 -9.40
C GLY A 244 1.14 0.12 -8.58
N TYR A 245 1.83 -0.13 -7.48
CA TYR A 245 1.36 -1.00 -6.43
C TYR A 245 1.47 -0.30 -5.08
N VAL A 246 0.41 -0.41 -4.28
CA VAL A 246 0.35 0.12 -2.92
C VAL A 246 0.06 -1.05 -1.97
N ASP A 247 0.96 -1.27 -1.01
CA ASP A 247 0.81 -2.27 0.05
C ASP A 247 -0.09 -1.74 1.19
N SER A 248 -1.26 -1.24 0.79
CA SER A 248 -2.36 -0.82 1.64
C SER A 248 -3.64 -1.06 0.85
N PRO A 249 -4.69 -1.64 1.47
CA PRO A 249 -5.79 -2.16 0.69
C PRO A 249 -6.69 -1.06 0.10
N PHE A 250 -6.77 0.12 0.73
CA PHE A 250 -7.68 1.23 0.39
C PHE A 250 -9.17 0.83 0.20
N LEU A 251 -9.48 -0.45 0.43
CA LEU A 251 -10.73 -1.16 0.36
C LEU A 251 -10.83 -1.95 1.64
N PHE A 252 -12.02 -1.99 2.22
CA PHE A 252 -12.29 -2.69 3.46
C PHE A 252 -13.57 -3.48 3.33
N TRP A 253 -13.63 -4.59 4.07
CA TRP A 253 -14.81 -5.40 4.17
C TRP A 253 -15.67 -4.87 5.31
N ALA A 254 -16.92 -4.49 5.01
CA ALA A 254 -17.86 -4.02 6.03
C ALA A 254 -18.52 -5.21 6.73
N ASP A 255 -19.25 -6.03 5.97
CA ASP A 255 -19.82 -7.32 6.42
C ASP A 255 -20.32 -8.16 5.23
N SER A 256 -20.74 -9.38 5.50
CA SER A 256 -21.39 -10.28 4.52
C SER A 256 -22.54 -11.03 5.19
N ASP A 257 -23.53 -11.47 4.42
CA ASP A 257 -24.49 -12.49 4.83
C ASP A 257 -24.24 -13.79 4.05
N ALA A 258 -25.25 -14.63 3.86
CA ALA A 258 -25.10 -15.93 3.20
C ALA A 258 -24.72 -15.80 1.72
N ASP A 259 -25.21 -14.79 1.01
CA ASP A 259 -25.10 -14.68 -0.45
C ASP A 259 -24.75 -13.27 -0.95
N SER A 260 -24.46 -12.34 -0.03
CA SER A 260 -24.10 -10.97 -0.34
C SER A 260 -22.93 -10.45 0.51
N THR A 261 -22.24 -9.42 0.01
CA THR A 261 -21.17 -8.75 0.74
C THR A 261 -21.16 -7.25 0.47
N LEU A 262 -20.69 -6.50 1.44
CA LEU A 262 -20.49 -5.07 1.33
C LEU A 262 -19.03 -4.70 1.51
N LEU A 263 -18.46 -4.08 0.48
CA LEU A 263 -17.11 -3.53 0.48
C LEU A 263 -17.16 -2.01 0.45
N VAL A 264 -16.21 -1.36 1.12
CA VAL A 264 -16.18 0.10 1.32
C VAL A 264 -14.76 0.63 1.10
N SER A 265 -14.62 1.77 0.43
CA SER A 265 -13.33 2.43 0.23
C SER A 265 -12.85 3.15 1.49
N ALA A 266 -11.56 3.48 1.55
CA ALA A 266 -11.08 4.53 2.44
C ALA A 266 -11.69 5.91 2.09
N ASN A 267 -11.48 6.91 2.94
CA ASN A 267 -11.92 8.28 2.72
C ASN A 267 -11.40 8.82 1.38
N LEU A 268 -12.31 9.28 0.52
CA LEU A 268 -11.97 9.91 -0.76
C LEU A 268 -11.63 11.38 -0.53
N THR A 269 -10.57 11.65 0.25
CA THR A 269 -10.15 13.02 0.66
C THR A 269 -9.80 13.94 -0.51
N TYR A 270 -9.50 13.41 -1.69
CA TYR A 270 -9.22 14.22 -2.89
C TYR A 270 -10.45 14.96 -3.41
N PHE A 271 -11.66 14.48 -3.10
CA PHE A 271 -12.93 15.09 -3.52
C PHE A 271 -13.58 15.95 -2.43
N GLU A 272 -12.84 16.31 -1.39
CA GLU A 272 -13.28 17.30 -0.42
C GLU A 272 -13.30 18.68 -1.09
N LEU A 273 -14.44 19.05 -1.68
CA LEU A 273 -14.96 20.43 -1.83
C LEU A 273 -16.28 20.38 -2.64
N ASN A 274 -17.41 20.14 -1.97
CA ASN A 274 -18.77 20.52 -2.43
C ASN A 274 -19.23 20.09 -3.84
N THR A 275 -18.67 19.04 -4.43
CA THR A 275 -19.19 18.46 -5.68
C THR A 275 -19.90 17.14 -5.40
N ASP A 276 -21.03 16.91 -6.07
CA ASP A 276 -21.67 15.59 -6.15
C ASP A 276 -20.68 14.62 -6.80
N VAL A 277 -19.91 13.88 -5.98
CA VAL A 277 -18.98 12.85 -6.45
C VAL A 277 -19.83 11.70 -6.96
N SER A 278 -19.74 11.39 -8.25
CA SER A 278 -20.37 10.20 -8.80
C SER A 278 -19.39 9.03 -8.79
N VAL A 279 -19.92 7.81 -8.76
CA VAL A 279 -19.14 6.57 -8.91
C VAL A 279 -18.25 6.59 -10.16
N ASN A 280 -18.68 7.26 -11.23
CA ASN A 280 -17.91 7.35 -12.47
C ASN A 280 -16.67 8.24 -12.36
N ASP A 281 -16.60 9.11 -11.36
CA ASP A 281 -15.53 10.09 -11.19
C ASP A 281 -14.37 9.56 -10.34
N THR A 282 -14.57 8.45 -9.61
CA THR A 282 -13.58 7.93 -8.65
C THR A 282 -12.48 7.11 -9.32
N GLY A 283 -12.76 6.51 -10.48
CA GLY A 283 -11.86 5.59 -11.17
C GLY A 283 -11.58 4.29 -10.39
N LEU A 284 -12.33 4.01 -9.32
CA LEU A 284 -12.14 2.83 -8.49
C LEU A 284 -12.77 1.60 -9.12
N TYR A 285 -12.02 0.49 -9.17
CA TYR A 285 -12.45 -0.75 -9.77
C TYR A 285 -12.06 -1.95 -8.89
N VAL A 286 -13.03 -2.74 -8.50
CA VAL A 286 -12.84 -3.90 -7.61
C VAL A 286 -12.89 -5.18 -8.43
N LEU A 287 -11.94 -6.07 -8.14
CA LEU A 287 -11.83 -7.41 -8.70
C LEU A 287 -12.02 -8.42 -7.58
N VAL A 288 -13.00 -9.31 -7.70
CA VAL A 288 -13.31 -10.34 -6.71
C VAL A 288 -12.93 -11.71 -7.24
N TYR A 289 -12.26 -12.50 -6.41
CA TYR A 289 -11.79 -13.85 -6.72
C TYR A 289 -12.25 -14.83 -5.63
N ASP A 290 -12.37 -16.10 -5.99
CA ASP A 290 -12.35 -17.17 -4.99
C ASP A 290 -11.00 -17.17 -4.26
N GLN A 291 -11.02 -17.27 -2.92
CA GLN A 291 -9.81 -17.17 -2.09
C GLN A 291 -8.79 -18.25 -2.43
N SER A 292 -9.25 -19.49 -2.67
CA SER A 292 -8.35 -20.60 -2.97
C SER A 292 -7.68 -20.42 -4.33
N SER A 293 -8.42 -19.89 -5.30
CA SER A 293 -7.95 -19.55 -6.63
C SER A 293 -7.01 -18.36 -6.59
N TYR A 294 -7.28 -17.33 -5.78
CA TYR A 294 -6.37 -16.20 -5.57
C TYR A 294 -5.04 -16.65 -4.95
N LEU A 295 -5.07 -17.57 -3.97
CA LEU A 295 -3.89 -18.08 -3.31
C LEU A 295 -3.09 -19.10 -4.15
N ASN A 296 -3.76 -19.93 -4.95
CA ASN A 296 -3.15 -20.98 -5.77
C ASN A 296 -2.76 -20.53 -7.17
N SER A 297 -3.47 -19.55 -7.72
CA SER A 297 -3.12 -18.98 -9.01
C SER A 297 -1.90 -18.07 -8.86
N THR A 298 -1.34 -17.74 -10.02
CA THR A 298 -0.42 -16.65 -10.31
C THR A 298 -0.57 -15.43 -9.38
N ALA A 299 -1.74 -15.14 -8.80
CA ALA A 299 -2.01 -14.01 -7.93
C ALA A 299 -1.33 -14.02 -6.54
N SER A 300 -0.98 -15.14 -5.89
CA SER A 300 -0.24 -15.04 -4.60
C SER A 300 1.21 -14.59 -4.81
N TYR A 301 1.84 -15.13 -5.86
CA TYR A 301 3.21 -14.80 -6.26
C TYR A 301 3.30 -13.56 -7.13
N LEU A 302 2.22 -13.15 -7.80
CA LEU A 302 2.15 -11.94 -8.61
C LEU A 302 1.16 -10.92 -8.02
N ARG A 303 0.93 -10.94 -6.69
CA ARG A 303 -0.10 -10.10 -6.03
C ARG A 303 0.10 -8.60 -6.21
N SER A 304 1.31 -8.17 -6.53
CA SER A 304 1.64 -6.77 -6.77
C SER A 304 1.58 -6.40 -8.26
N SER A 305 1.32 -7.36 -9.15
CA SER A 305 1.26 -7.14 -10.59
C SER A 305 -0.15 -6.82 -11.06
N TYR A 306 -0.34 -5.60 -11.57
CA TYR A 306 -1.59 -5.12 -12.13
C TYR A 306 -2.11 -6.01 -13.27
N CYS A 307 -1.25 -6.39 -14.22
CA CYS A 307 -1.68 -7.24 -15.33
C CYS A 307 -2.00 -8.68 -14.92
N ALA A 308 -1.32 -9.21 -13.90
CA ALA A 308 -1.65 -10.53 -13.37
C ALA A 308 -3.01 -10.53 -12.68
N ALA A 309 -3.35 -9.46 -11.96
CA ALA A 309 -4.68 -9.29 -11.36
C ALA A 309 -5.77 -9.29 -12.45
N LEU A 310 -5.62 -8.48 -13.50
CA LEU A 310 -6.60 -8.39 -14.58
C LEU A 310 -6.77 -9.69 -15.40
N ASN A 311 -5.72 -10.48 -15.55
CA ASN A 311 -5.77 -11.75 -16.28
C ASN A 311 -6.14 -12.94 -15.38
N GLY A 312 -6.37 -12.71 -14.09
CA GLY A 312 -6.72 -13.76 -13.14
C GLY A 312 -8.13 -14.33 -13.37
N PRO A 313 -8.49 -15.42 -12.65
CA PRO A 313 -9.82 -16.00 -12.69
C PRO A 313 -10.80 -15.13 -11.89
N ILE A 314 -11.09 -13.93 -12.39
CA ILE A 314 -12.01 -12.96 -11.78
C ILE A 314 -13.42 -13.55 -11.80
N LEU A 315 -14.11 -13.50 -10.67
CA LEU A 315 -15.49 -13.94 -10.52
C LEU A 315 -16.46 -12.78 -10.66
N TYR A 316 -16.18 -11.67 -9.99
CA TYR A 316 -17.03 -10.49 -9.99
C TYR A 316 -16.21 -9.21 -10.17
N THR A 317 -16.83 -8.21 -10.77
CA THR A 317 -16.27 -6.88 -11.04
C THR A 317 -17.26 -5.80 -10.64
N ASN A 318 -16.92 -4.51 -10.83
CA ASN A 318 -17.89 -3.43 -10.62
C ASN A 318 -19.19 -3.59 -11.40
N ASP A 319 -19.18 -4.28 -12.55
CA ASP A 319 -20.39 -4.48 -13.38
C ASP A 319 -21.41 -5.43 -12.71
N ASP A 320 -20.95 -6.22 -11.72
CA ASP A 320 -21.76 -7.18 -10.97
C ASP A 320 -22.23 -6.62 -9.61
N ALA A 321 -21.86 -5.38 -9.28
CA ALA A 321 -22.14 -4.74 -8.00
C ALA A 321 -23.13 -3.57 -8.13
N SER A 322 -23.94 -3.38 -7.09
CA SER A 322 -24.64 -2.12 -6.86
C SER A 322 -23.69 -1.13 -6.21
N LEU A 323 -23.35 -0.07 -6.94
CA LEU A 323 -22.38 0.94 -6.52
C LEU A 323 -23.07 2.17 -5.93
N SER A 324 -22.59 2.67 -4.80
CA SER A 324 -23.08 3.91 -4.21
C SER A 324 -21.97 4.72 -3.55
N ILE A 325 -22.15 6.04 -3.51
CA ILE A 325 -21.31 6.97 -2.75
C ILE A 325 -22.10 7.38 -1.52
N PHE A 326 -21.46 7.34 -0.35
CA PHE A 326 -22.06 7.79 0.90
C PHE A 326 -21.09 8.66 1.69
N LYS A 327 -21.64 9.45 2.61
CA LYS A 327 -20.86 10.23 3.58
C LYS A 327 -21.18 9.70 4.96
N SER A 328 -20.16 9.31 5.70
CA SER A 328 -20.29 8.90 7.09
C SER A 328 -20.15 10.14 7.97
N GLY A 329 -21.25 10.63 8.56
CA GLY A 329 -21.24 11.80 9.44
C GLY A 329 -20.48 13.02 8.91
N THR A 330 -19.45 13.46 9.65
CA THR A 330 -18.59 14.62 9.33
C THR A 330 -17.44 14.30 8.36
N GLU A 331 -17.41 13.11 7.77
CA GLU A 331 -16.27 12.61 6.97
C GLU A 331 -16.43 12.80 5.45
N SER A 332 -15.30 12.65 4.77
CA SER A 332 -15.16 12.59 3.31
C SER A 332 -16.04 11.49 2.71
N ALA A 333 -16.44 11.67 1.45
CA ALA A 333 -17.20 10.65 0.72
C ALA A 333 -16.43 9.32 0.68
N LYS A 334 -17.16 8.20 0.74
CA LYS A 334 -16.67 6.83 0.55
C LYS A 334 -17.49 6.16 -0.55
N GLU A 335 -16.86 5.28 -1.31
CA GLU A 335 -17.55 4.43 -2.28
C GLU A 335 -17.83 3.06 -1.67
N ARG A 336 -18.94 2.47 -2.08
CA ARG A 336 -19.45 1.21 -1.57
C ARG A 336 -19.84 0.30 -2.73
N TRP A 337 -19.47 -0.97 -2.61
CA TRP A 337 -19.81 -2.04 -3.55
C TRP A 337 -20.66 -3.06 -2.81
N PHE A 338 -21.88 -3.26 -3.29
CA PHE A 338 -22.75 -4.34 -2.82
C PHE A 338 -22.84 -5.43 -3.88
N TYR A 339 -22.32 -6.62 -3.57
CA TYR A 339 -22.38 -7.78 -4.44
C TYR A 339 -23.40 -8.78 -3.92
N GLU A 340 -24.16 -9.40 -4.82
CA GLU A 340 -25.17 -10.43 -4.53
C GLU A 340 -24.86 -11.71 -5.31
N ASN A 341 -25.56 -12.80 -4.96
CA ASN A 341 -25.41 -14.12 -5.58
C ASN A 341 -24.01 -14.72 -5.39
N LEU A 342 -23.43 -14.50 -4.22
CA LEU A 342 -22.26 -15.21 -3.74
C LEU A 342 -22.67 -16.59 -3.20
N GLU A 343 -21.74 -17.53 -3.18
CA GLU A 343 -21.98 -18.86 -2.63
C GLU A 343 -21.89 -18.81 -1.09
N PRO A 344 -22.82 -19.44 -0.34
CA PRO A 344 -22.72 -19.54 1.11
C PRO A 344 -21.45 -20.26 1.57
N ASN A 345 -20.99 -19.93 2.78
CA ASN A 345 -19.80 -20.50 3.41
C ASN A 345 -18.54 -20.49 2.50
N SER A 346 -18.39 -19.44 1.70
CA SER A 346 -17.32 -19.33 0.71
C SER A 346 -16.39 -18.17 1.05
N SER A 347 -15.09 -18.40 0.86
CA SER A 347 -14.06 -17.39 1.12
C SER A 347 -13.63 -16.74 -0.19
N TYR A 348 -13.50 -15.42 -0.17
CA TYR A 348 -13.17 -14.61 -1.34
C TYR A 348 -12.01 -13.65 -1.03
N ALA A 349 -11.34 -13.20 -2.09
CA ALA A 349 -10.38 -12.11 -2.06
C ALA A 349 -10.89 -10.96 -2.93
N ALA A 350 -10.91 -9.74 -2.41
CA ALA A 350 -11.17 -8.53 -3.19
C ALA A 350 -9.89 -7.72 -3.37
N VAL A 351 -9.64 -7.24 -4.58
CA VAL A 351 -8.52 -6.38 -4.94
C VAL A 351 -9.07 -5.09 -5.52
N LEU A 352 -8.64 -3.95 -4.98
CA LEU A 352 -8.96 -2.65 -5.54
C LEU A 352 -7.87 -2.22 -6.53
N THR A 353 -8.30 -1.66 -7.64
CA THR A 353 -7.43 -0.90 -8.54
C THR A 353 -8.02 0.46 -8.87
N VAL A 354 -7.15 1.47 -8.96
CA VAL A 354 -7.50 2.79 -9.48
C VAL A 354 -7.15 2.81 -10.96
N LEU A 355 -8.14 3.02 -11.82
CA LEU A 355 -7.96 3.11 -13.27
C LEU A 355 -7.57 4.54 -13.66
N ASP A 356 -6.65 4.66 -14.62
CA ASP A 356 -6.35 5.93 -15.29
C ASP A 356 -7.52 6.37 -16.20
N GLU A 357 -7.59 7.66 -16.56
CA GLU A 357 -8.61 8.24 -17.45
C GLU A 357 -8.70 7.50 -18.80
N SER A 358 -7.56 6.97 -19.27
CA SER A 358 -7.46 6.17 -20.49
C SER A 358 -7.84 4.69 -20.32
N ARG A 359 -8.10 4.23 -19.09
CA ARG A 359 -8.21 2.83 -18.65
C ARG A 359 -7.03 1.94 -19.06
N SER A 360 -5.91 2.54 -19.46
CA SER A 360 -4.75 1.81 -19.98
C SER A 360 -3.69 1.54 -18.92
N GLY A 361 -3.79 2.19 -17.76
CA GLY A 361 -2.91 2.07 -16.60
C GLY A 361 -3.69 2.10 -15.28
N GLY A 362 -3.03 1.76 -14.18
CA GLY A 362 -3.68 1.78 -12.88
C GLY A 362 -2.77 1.46 -11.69
N ILE A 363 -3.27 1.79 -10.50
CA ILE A 363 -2.61 1.51 -9.22
C ILE A 363 -3.35 0.36 -8.55
N LEU A 364 -2.65 -0.74 -8.33
CA LEU A 364 -3.17 -1.91 -7.63
C LEU A 364 -2.95 -1.78 -6.12
N CYS A 365 -3.98 -2.05 -5.33
CA CYS A 365 -3.90 -2.10 -3.87
C CYS A 365 -3.73 -3.54 -3.37
N SER A 366 -3.32 -3.73 -2.12
CA SER A 366 -3.26 -5.06 -1.51
C SER A 366 -4.65 -5.69 -1.39
N ALA A 367 -4.77 -6.99 -1.61
CA ALA A 367 -6.03 -7.70 -1.47
C ALA A 367 -6.54 -7.76 -0.03
N ILE A 368 -7.86 -7.78 0.14
CA ILE A 368 -8.52 -8.09 1.40
C ILE A 368 -9.29 -9.41 1.30
N PRO A 369 -9.22 -10.27 2.32
CA PRO A 369 -10.07 -11.45 2.40
C PRO A 369 -11.45 -11.08 2.97
N PHE A 370 -12.48 -11.78 2.54
CA PHE A 370 -13.80 -11.78 3.18
C PHE A 370 -14.48 -13.15 3.03
N GLN A 371 -15.54 -13.39 3.80
CA GLN A 371 -16.23 -14.68 3.82
C GLN A 371 -17.73 -14.50 3.98
N THR A 372 -18.51 -15.27 3.21
CA THR A 372 -19.97 -15.34 3.36
C THR A 372 -20.37 -16.27 4.51
N MET A 373 -21.54 -16.00 5.07
CA MET A 373 -22.12 -16.75 6.17
C MET A 373 -22.56 -18.16 5.73
N THR A 374 -22.70 -19.07 6.69
CA THR A 374 -23.06 -20.48 6.45
C THR A 374 -24.56 -20.70 6.26
N ASP A 375 -25.36 -19.76 6.76
CA ASP A 375 -26.82 -19.84 6.79
C ASP A 375 -27.47 -18.46 6.66
N ASP A 376 -28.79 -18.50 6.51
CA ASP A 376 -29.71 -17.38 6.34
C ASP A 376 -30.31 -16.91 7.68
N ALA A 377 -29.56 -17.04 8.79
CA ALA A 377 -29.99 -16.45 10.08
C ALA A 377 -29.85 -14.92 10.09
N CYS A 378 -29.03 -14.39 9.19
CA CYS A 378 -28.52 -13.04 9.15
C CYS A 378 -28.66 -12.45 7.75
N GLU A 379 -29.12 -11.20 7.65
CA GLU A 379 -29.23 -10.47 6.38
C GLU A 379 -28.45 -9.16 6.45
N LEU A 380 -27.68 -8.86 5.41
CA LEU A 380 -26.90 -7.64 5.30
C LEU A 380 -27.81 -6.45 5.00
N ILE A 381 -27.85 -5.47 5.91
CA ILE A 381 -28.59 -4.21 5.70
C ILE A 381 -27.66 -3.01 5.65
N TYR A 382 -28.01 -2.02 4.83
CA TYR A 382 -27.25 -0.79 4.65
C TYR A 382 -28.14 0.33 4.06
N ASP A 383 -27.62 1.55 3.97
CA ASP A 383 -28.33 2.75 3.46
C ASP A 383 -29.61 3.09 4.23
N LEU A 384 -29.51 3.04 5.57
CA LEU A 384 -30.58 3.46 6.49
C LEU A 384 -30.66 4.99 6.56
N ASN A 385 -31.86 5.53 6.78
CA ASN A 385 -32.09 6.98 6.80
C ASN A 385 -31.76 7.60 8.16
N PHE A 386 -32.11 6.91 9.25
CA PHE A 386 -31.80 7.37 10.59
C PHE A 386 -30.44 6.83 11.03
N CYS A 387 -30.23 5.51 11.05
CA CYS A 387 -28.95 4.89 11.41
C CYS A 387 -27.97 4.80 10.22
N GLU A 388 -27.59 5.95 9.65
CA GLU A 388 -26.82 6.10 8.40
C GLU A 388 -25.53 5.26 8.31
N ASP A 389 -24.86 5.04 9.44
CA ASP A 389 -23.59 4.30 9.53
C ASP A 389 -23.75 2.79 9.81
N VAL A 390 -24.99 2.26 9.74
CA VAL A 390 -25.27 0.83 9.79
C VAL A 390 -25.08 0.23 8.40
N ALA A 391 -24.18 -0.74 8.34
CA ALA A 391 -23.75 -1.41 7.11
C ALA A 391 -23.23 -2.82 7.45
N TYR A 392 -24.05 -3.61 8.13
CA TYR A 392 -23.68 -4.93 8.65
C TYR A 392 -24.88 -5.88 8.71
N SER A 393 -24.59 -7.17 8.90
CA SER A 393 -25.61 -8.22 8.92
C SER A 393 -26.38 -8.24 10.24
N VAL A 394 -27.71 -8.34 10.13
CA VAL A 394 -28.66 -8.28 11.26
C VAL A 394 -29.55 -9.52 11.29
N PRO A 395 -30.10 -9.91 12.47
CA PRO A 395 -30.98 -11.06 12.57
C PRO A 395 -32.16 -10.92 11.62
N ALA A 396 -32.41 -11.97 10.84
CA ALA A 396 -33.35 -11.93 9.75
C ALA A 396 -34.32 -13.10 9.78
N ASN A 397 -35.38 -12.96 8.97
CA ASN A 397 -36.30 -14.03 8.64
C ASN A 397 -36.80 -13.82 7.21
N TYR A 398 -36.16 -14.50 6.26
CA TYR A 398 -36.41 -14.39 4.82
C TYR A 398 -37.83 -14.81 4.41
N SER A 399 -38.56 -15.53 5.27
CA SER A 399 -39.96 -15.87 5.00
C SER A 399 -40.92 -14.72 5.27
N LEU A 400 -40.48 -13.70 6.03
CA LEU A 400 -41.33 -12.60 6.49
C LEU A 400 -40.91 -11.24 5.92
N PHE A 401 -39.62 -11.04 5.66
CA PHE A 401 -39.06 -9.76 5.23
C PHE A 401 -38.19 -9.92 3.99
N ASN A 402 -38.26 -8.93 3.10
CA ASN A 402 -37.15 -8.64 2.20
C ASN A 402 -36.13 -7.70 2.86
N ARG A 403 -34.93 -7.58 2.29
CA ARG A 403 -33.84 -6.74 2.80
C ARG A 403 -34.27 -5.31 3.11
N THR A 404 -34.97 -4.66 2.19
CA THR A 404 -35.37 -3.25 2.32
C THR A 404 -36.39 -3.04 3.42
N GLU A 405 -37.36 -3.95 3.55
CA GLU A 405 -38.35 -3.95 4.62
C GLU A 405 -37.70 -4.23 5.98
N LEU A 406 -36.74 -5.15 6.03
CA LEU A 406 -35.97 -5.45 7.24
C LEU A 406 -35.14 -4.23 7.69
N ALA A 407 -34.44 -3.59 6.75
CA ALA A 407 -33.69 -2.37 7.01
C ALA A 407 -34.60 -1.26 7.53
N ALA A 408 -35.76 -1.04 6.89
CA ALA A 408 -36.74 -0.05 7.32
C ALA A 408 -37.31 -0.35 8.72
N PHE A 409 -37.55 -1.61 9.05
CA PHE A 409 -37.99 -2.01 10.38
C PHE A 409 -36.98 -1.63 11.46
N TYR A 410 -35.70 -2.01 11.28
CA TYR A 410 -34.65 -1.70 12.24
C TYR A 410 -34.40 -0.19 12.38
N ASP A 411 -34.44 0.54 11.26
CA ASP A 411 -34.25 1.99 11.24
C ASP A 411 -35.38 2.73 11.97
N GLU A 412 -36.65 2.38 11.69
CA GLU A 412 -37.81 2.98 12.36
C GLU A 412 -37.92 2.56 13.84
N LEU A 413 -37.50 1.33 14.19
CA LEU A 413 -37.42 0.90 15.59
C LEU A 413 -36.48 1.82 16.39
N ALA A 414 -35.24 2.00 15.92
CA ALA A 414 -34.27 2.88 16.57
C ALA A 414 -34.77 4.33 16.63
N LYS A 415 -35.29 4.86 15.51
CA LYS A 415 -35.85 6.22 15.44
C LYS A 415 -37.01 6.45 16.40
N SER A 416 -37.87 5.45 16.60
CA SER A 416 -39.00 5.56 17.52
C SER A 416 -38.56 5.80 18.97
N TYR A 417 -37.49 5.12 19.43
CA TYR A 417 -36.94 5.32 20.76
C TYR A 417 -36.20 6.65 20.91
N TYR A 418 -35.69 7.21 19.82
CA TYR A 418 -34.99 8.50 19.83
C TYR A 418 -35.93 9.67 20.17
N GLN A 419 -37.22 9.58 19.81
CA GLN A 419 -38.18 10.68 20.03
C GLN A 419 -38.27 11.12 21.50
N ASN A 420 -38.26 10.16 22.44
CA ASN A 420 -38.32 10.45 23.87
C ASN A 420 -37.07 11.21 24.36
N PHE A 421 -35.91 10.87 23.78
CA PHE A 421 -34.67 11.57 24.06
C PHE A 421 -34.72 13.01 23.55
N THR A 422 -35.25 13.24 22.34
CA THR A 422 -35.43 14.59 21.79
C THR A 422 -36.27 15.49 22.71
N PHE A 423 -37.37 14.98 23.29
CA PHE A 423 -38.17 15.76 24.25
C PHE A 423 -37.42 16.08 25.55
N THR A 424 -36.47 15.24 25.94
CA THR A 424 -35.62 15.49 27.11
C THR A 424 -34.57 16.54 26.79
N MET A 425 -33.94 16.45 25.61
CA MET A 425 -32.93 17.42 25.18
C MET A 425 -33.50 18.82 24.92
N GLN A 426 -34.78 18.94 24.54
CA GLN A 426 -35.46 20.24 24.44
C GLN A 426 -35.57 21.01 25.77
N GLN A 427 -35.38 20.34 26.91
CA GLN A 427 -35.37 20.96 28.24
C GLN A 427 -33.97 21.38 28.68
N ILE A 428 -32.94 21.05 27.89
CA ILE A 428 -31.55 21.44 28.13
C ILE A 428 -31.27 22.71 27.33
N ASP A 429 -30.71 23.72 27.99
CA ASP A 429 -30.36 24.99 27.34
C ASP A 429 -29.11 24.81 26.44
N CYS A 430 -29.34 24.35 25.22
CA CYS A 430 -28.31 24.07 24.22
C CYS A 430 -27.68 25.33 23.58
N GLU A 431 -28.40 26.45 23.60
CA GLU A 431 -28.00 27.73 22.98
C GLU A 431 -27.64 28.81 24.02
N ALA A 432 -27.40 28.43 25.28
CA ALA A 432 -26.97 29.38 26.31
C ALA A 432 -25.52 29.86 26.09
N GLU A 433 -25.15 30.97 26.73
CA GLU A 433 -23.75 31.44 26.78
C GLU A 433 -22.83 30.37 27.40
N ASP A 434 -21.53 30.41 27.08
CA ASP A 434 -20.57 29.34 27.39
C ASP A 434 -20.54 28.94 28.88
N GLU A 435 -20.83 29.87 29.79
CA GLU A 435 -20.89 29.63 31.23
C GLU A 435 -22.18 28.95 31.72
N ALA A 436 -23.26 29.01 30.94
CA ALA A 436 -24.57 28.45 31.28
C ALA A 436 -24.84 27.10 30.58
N ARG A 437 -23.97 26.70 29.66
CA ARG A 437 -24.02 25.39 29.00
C ARG A 437 -23.63 24.26 29.97
N PHE A 438 -24.15 23.05 29.72
CA PHE A 438 -23.85 21.87 30.55
C PHE A 438 -22.38 21.43 30.49
N SER A 439 -21.65 21.85 29.45
CA SER A 439 -20.23 21.55 29.26
C SER A 439 -19.53 22.66 28.46
N PRO A 440 -18.31 23.06 28.83
CA PRO A 440 -17.50 23.99 28.05
C PRO A 440 -16.82 23.34 26.84
N LEU A 441 -16.83 22.00 26.75
CA LEU A 441 -16.15 21.24 25.68
C LEU A 441 -17.11 20.48 24.77
N ARG A 442 -18.34 20.23 25.22
CA ARG A 442 -19.34 19.42 24.50
C ARG A 442 -20.59 20.24 24.22
N HIS A 443 -21.19 19.99 23.06
CA HIS A 443 -22.41 20.64 22.60
C HIS A 443 -23.54 19.62 22.55
N CYS A 444 -24.79 20.10 22.47
CA CYS A 444 -25.93 19.19 22.34
C CYS A 444 -25.85 18.31 21.08
N ALA A 445 -25.30 18.82 19.97
CA ALA A 445 -25.06 18.02 18.77
C ALA A 445 -24.13 16.81 19.02
N ASP A 446 -23.11 16.97 19.87
CA ASP A 446 -22.23 15.86 20.26
C ASP A 446 -22.99 14.80 21.06
N CYS A 447 -23.85 15.25 21.99
CA CYS A 447 -24.73 14.36 22.77
C CYS A 447 -25.75 13.65 21.89
N ASP A 448 -26.41 14.37 20.99
CA ASP A 448 -27.39 13.85 20.04
C ASP A 448 -26.78 12.74 19.18
N LEU A 449 -25.60 13.00 18.61
CA LEU A 449 -24.85 12.02 17.83
C LEU A 449 -24.43 10.81 18.67
N ALA A 450 -23.89 11.04 19.87
CA ALA A 450 -23.48 9.95 20.76
C ALA A 450 -24.66 9.06 21.17
N TYR A 451 -25.80 9.66 21.53
CA TYR A 451 -27.01 8.94 21.90
C TYR A 451 -27.63 8.20 20.72
N LYS A 452 -27.70 8.83 19.54
CA LYS A 452 -28.13 8.19 18.28
C LYS A 452 -27.28 6.95 17.97
N ASN A 453 -25.95 7.09 18.03
CA ASN A 453 -25.03 5.99 17.74
C ASN A 453 -25.18 4.83 18.74
N TRP A 454 -25.34 5.15 20.02
CA TRP A 454 -25.63 4.17 21.05
C TRP A 454 -26.97 3.47 20.84
N LEU A 455 -28.00 4.21 20.46
CA LEU A 455 -29.33 3.68 20.23
C LEU A 455 -29.36 2.73 19.03
N CYS A 456 -28.72 3.10 17.93
CA CYS A 456 -28.58 2.25 16.75
C CYS A 456 -27.78 0.97 17.09
N ALA A 457 -26.61 1.10 17.75
CA ALA A 457 -25.79 -0.05 18.10
C ALA A 457 -26.50 -1.02 19.07
N THR A 458 -27.36 -0.53 19.95
CA THR A 458 -28.07 -1.36 20.94
C THR A 458 -29.39 -1.96 20.43
N ASN A 459 -30.02 -1.35 19.42
CA ASN A 459 -31.30 -1.83 18.88
C ASN A 459 -31.19 -2.56 17.54
N ILE A 460 -30.05 -2.46 16.87
CA ILE A 460 -29.76 -3.15 15.61
C ILE A 460 -28.60 -4.11 15.90
N PRO A 461 -28.89 -5.35 16.31
CA PRO A 461 -27.83 -6.28 16.68
C PRO A 461 -27.05 -6.70 15.44
N ARG A 462 -25.71 -6.62 15.49
CA ARG A 462 -24.87 -7.24 14.46
C ARG A 462 -24.82 -8.74 14.71
N CYS A 463 -25.07 -9.53 13.69
CA CYS A 463 -25.22 -10.97 13.84
C CYS A 463 -24.18 -11.76 13.04
N LEU A 464 -23.97 -13.01 13.45
CA LEU A 464 -23.16 -14.02 12.78
C LEU A 464 -23.91 -15.35 12.77
N SER A 465 -23.50 -16.26 11.88
CA SER A 465 -24.08 -17.61 11.82
C SER A 465 -23.94 -18.36 13.16
N PRO A 466 -25.01 -19.03 13.64
CA PRO A 466 -25.06 -19.75 14.91
C PRO A 466 -24.05 -20.90 15.07
N ASP A 467 -23.52 -21.45 13.97
CA ASP A 467 -22.56 -22.57 13.98
C ASP A 467 -21.10 -22.11 14.16
N LEU A 468 -20.83 -20.81 14.07
CA LEU A 468 -19.49 -20.27 14.24
C LEU A 468 -19.02 -20.39 15.70
N THR A 469 -17.80 -20.90 15.90
CA THR A 469 -17.20 -20.97 17.23
C THR A 469 -16.40 -19.71 17.53
N THR A 470 -16.97 -18.78 18.31
CA THR A 470 -16.29 -17.54 18.75
C THR A 470 -16.47 -17.29 20.25
N ASP A 471 -15.54 -16.55 20.84
CA ASP A 471 -15.59 -16.13 22.25
C ASP A 471 -16.15 -14.70 22.44
N TYR A 472 -16.25 -13.93 21.36
CA TYR A 472 -16.69 -12.53 21.35
C TYR A 472 -18.16 -12.34 20.96
N ALA A 473 -18.86 -13.38 20.48
CA ALA A 473 -20.28 -13.32 20.20
C ALA A 473 -21.12 -14.12 21.22
N ARG A 474 -22.41 -13.82 21.31
CA ARG A 474 -23.36 -14.47 22.23
C ARG A 474 -24.48 -15.14 21.45
N LEU A 475 -24.70 -16.42 21.71
CA LEU A 475 -25.82 -17.15 21.12
C LEU A 475 -27.15 -16.63 21.65
N ARG A 476 -28.02 -16.22 20.74
CA ARG A 476 -29.42 -15.88 20.98
C ARG A 476 -30.28 -16.99 20.41
N ASN A 477 -31.04 -17.64 21.28
CA ASN A 477 -32.09 -18.56 20.86
C ASN A 477 -33.33 -17.75 20.42
N PRO A 478 -34.24 -18.34 19.63
CA PRO A 478 -35.51 -17.69 19.30
C PRO A 478 -36.25 -17.20 20.56
N GLY A 479 -36.70 -15.93 20.56
CA GLY A 479 -37.37 -15.33 21.71
C GLY A 479 -36.43 -14.81 22.81
N SER A 480 -35.14 -14.65 22.52
CA SER A 480 -34.14 -14.13 23.47
C SER A 480 -33.29 -13.01 22.89
N SER A 481 -33.79 -12.34 21.83
CA SER A 481 -33.12 -11.18 21.25
C SER A 481 -33.00 -10.06 22.29
N ARG A 482 -32.01 -9.18 22.10
CA ARG A 482 -31.79 -8.07 23.02
C ARG A 482 -33.00 -7.13 23.14
N ASN A 483 -33.73 -6.96 22.05
CA ASN A 483 -34.97 -6.19 22.02
C ASN A 483 -36.14 -7.12 21.69
N GLU A 484 -37.14 -7.14 22.57
CA GLU A 484 -38.35 -7.97 22.44
C GLU A 484 -39.09 -7.72 21.12
N LYS A 485 -39.01 -6.51 20.54
CA LYS A 485 -39.62 -6.21 19.23
C LYS A 485 -39.01 -6.99 18.08
N ILE A 486 -37.73 -7.37 18.18
CA ILE A 486 -37.08 -8.22 17.18
C ILE A 486 -37.73 -9.60 17.22
N ASP A 487 -37.94 -10.15 18.42
CA ASP A 487 -38.59 -11.46 18.59
C ASP A 487 -40.06 -11.45 18.16
N GLU A 488 -40.79 -10.35 18.43
CA GLU A 488 -42.20 -10.22 18.07
C GLU A 488 -42.45 -10.04 16.57
N VAL A 489 -41.58 -9.29 15.89
CA VAL A 489 -41.82 -8.83 14.51
C VAL A 489 -40.98 -9.59 13.49
N VAL A 490 -39.66 -9.65 13.71
CA VAL A 490 -38.73 -10.38 12.83
C VAL A 490 -38.83 -11.88 13.09
N ALA A 491 -39.03 -12.26 14.37
CA ALA A 491 -39.06 -13.64 14.83
C ALA A 491 -37.89 -14.46 14.25
N PRO A 492 -36.63 -14.05 14.49
CA PRO A 492 -35.47 -14.67 13.88
C PRO A 492 -35.26 -16.10 14.41
N GLY A 493 -34.52 -16.89 13.63
CA GLY A 493 -33.93 -18.14 14.09
C GLY A 493 -32.86 -17.92 15.17
N PRO A 494 -32.15 -18.98 15.59
CA PRO A 494 -30.97 -18.80 16.43
C PRO A 494 -29.87 -18.04 15.68
N TYR A 495 -29.21 -17.09 16.32
CA TYR A 495 -28.08 -16.35 15.76
C TYR A 495 -27.04 -16.01 16.83
N LEU A 496 -25.80 -15.75 16.42
CA LEU A 496 -24.78 -15.19 17.30
C LEU A 496 -24.85 -13.66 17.22
N GLU A 497 -25.00 -12.99 18.37
CA GLU A 497 -24.94 -11.53 18.48
C GLU A 497 -23.52 -11.08 18.81
N ILE A 498 -22.95 -10.18 17.99
CA ILE A 498 -21.80 -9.37 18.38
C ILE A 498 -22.30 -8.24 19.28
N LEU A 499 -21.93 -8.27 20.56
CA LEU A 499 -22.43 -7.29 21.54
C LEU A 499 -21.94 -5.87 21.21
N PRO A 500 -22.72 -4.82 21.50
CA PRO A 500 -22.31 -3.44 21.32
C PRO A 500 -21.00 -3.15 22.07
N CYS A 501 -20.16 -2.29 21.51
CA CYS A 501 -18.94 -1.89 22.18
C CYS A 501 -19.25 -1.02 23.41
N TYR A 502 -18.53 -1.28 24.50
CA TYR A 502 -18.67 -0.53 25.76
C TYR A 502 -18.38 0.96 25.60
N ASP A 503 -17.47 1.33 24.71
CA ASP A 503 -17.11 2.71 24.42
C ASP A 503 -18.27 3.52 23.78
N VAL A 504 -19.20 2.86 23.10
CA VAL A 504 -20.40 3.51 22.56
C VAL A 504 -21.30 3.99 23.70
N CYS A 505 -21.47 3.17 24.76
CA CYS A 505 -22.17 3.61 25.97
C CYS A 505 -21.41 4.75 26.67
N TRP A 506 -20.09 4.58 26.82
CA TRP A 506 -19.24 5.57 27.48
C TRP A 506 -19.20 6.90 26.72
N SER A 507 -19.37 6.88 25.39
CA SER A 507 -19.48 8.07 24.54
C SER A 507 -20.70 8.91 24.93
N VAL A 508 -21.84 8.30 25.24
CA VAL A 508 -23.03 9.03 25.74
C VAL A 508 -22.69 9.74 27.05
N MET A 509 -22.11 9.03 28.02
CA MET A 509 -21.74 9.61 29.31
C MET A 509 -20.75 10.79 29.19
N GLN A 510 -19.85 10.76 28.20
CA GLN A 510 -18.88 11.84 27.98
C GLN A 510 -19.44 13.05 27.26
N ASN A 511 -20.42 12.85 26.38
CA ASN A 511 -20.93 13.89 25.49
C ASN A 511 -22.21 14.54 26.00
N CYS A 512 -22.95 13.88 26.90
CA CYS A 512 -24.26 14.32 27.33
C CYS A 512 -24.30 14.99 28.72
N PRO A 513 -25.34 15.81 29.01
CA PRO A 513 -25.56 16.38 30.33
C PRO A 513 -25.76 15.32 31.41
N SER A 514 -25.21 15.55 32.60
CA SER A 514 -25.41 14.68 33.77
C SER A 514 -26.88 14.61 34.24
N ALA A 515 -27.70 15.58 33.86
CA ALA A 515 -29.14 15.61 34.12
C ALA A 515 -29.90 14.43 33.50
N LEU A 516 -29.34 13.78 32.48
CA LEU A 516 -29.93 12.56 31.89
C LEU A 516 -29.80 11.33 32.80
N VAL A 517 -28.92 11.38 33.82
CA VAL A 517 -28.64 10.27 34.75
C VAL A 517 -28.31 8.97 34.00
N PHE A 518 -27.71 9.10 32.82
CA PHE A 518 -27.27 7.97 32.01
C PHE A 518 -26.01 7.36 32.64
N ASP A 519 -26.03 6.05 32.92
CA ASP A 519 -24.90 5.35 33.54
C ASP A 519 -24.64 4.02 32.83
N CYS A 520 -23.37 3.74 32.56
CA CYS A 520 -22.96 2.52 31.88
C CYS A 520 -22.66 1.41 32.90
N PRO A 521 -23.00 0.13 32.59
CA PRO A 521 -22.64 -1.00 33.44
C PRO A 521 -21.13 -1.05 33.69
N LYS A 522 -20.73 -1.53 34.87
CA LYS A 522 -19.33 -1.71 35.26
C LYS A 522 -18.91 -3.17 35.06
N SER A 523 -17.60 -3.41 34.94
CA SER A 523 -17.07 -4.78 34.97
C SER A 523 -17.57 -5.51 36.22
N ASP A 524 -17.87 -6.80 36.07
CA ASP A 524 -18.46 -7.66 37.10
C ASP A 524 -19.87 -7.23 37.57
N LEU A 525 -20.44 -6.19 36.97
CA LEU A 525 -21.78 -5.64 37.25
C LEU A 525 -22.61 -5.52 35.96
N GLY A 526 -22.56 -6.57 35.12
CA GLY A 526 -23.41 -6.71 33.93
C GLY A 526 -22.83 -6.15 32.63
N LEU A 527 -21.63 -5.57 32.64
CA LEU A 527 -20.95 -5.13 31.42
C LEU A 527 -20.78 -6.29 30.44
N GLU A 528 -20.29 -7.44 30.91
CA GLU A 528 -19.94 -8.62 30.12
C GLU A 528 -21.16 -9.38 29.56
N VAL A 529 -22.36 -8.98 30.00
CA VAL A 529 -23.66 -9.49 29.52
C VAL A 529 -24.20 -8.60 28.41
N ALA A 530 -24.02 -7.28 28.52
CA ALA A 530 -24.65 -6.32 27.62
C ALA A 530 -23.70 -5.72 26.59
N TYR A 531 -22.40 -5.64 26.86
CA TYR A 531 -21.39 -4.98 26.04
C TYR A 531 -20.12 -5.83 25.92
N ALA A 532 -19.35 -5.55 24.87
CA ALA A 532 -18.02 -6.11 24.66
C ALA A 532 -16.97 -4.99 24.48
N ARG A 533 -15.69 -5.35 24.41
CA ARG A 533 -14.58 -4.40 24.22
C ARG A 533 -13.94 -4.63 22.86
N ARG A 534 -13.46 -3.55 22.24
CA ARG A 534 -12.71 -3.60 20.99
C ARG A 534 -11.40 -4.32 21.20
N ASP A 535 -11.03 -5.12 20.21
CA ASP A 535 -9.71 -5.70 20.10
C ASP A 535 -8.79 -4.84 19.21
N ARG A 536 -7.47 -4.99 19.36
CA ARG A 536 -6.45 -4.28 18.58
C ARG A 536 -6.03 -5.02 17.31
N SER A 537 -6.51 -6.24 17.08
CA SER A 537 -6.14 -7.07 15.92
C SER A 537 -6.72 -6.59 14.59
N GLY A 538 -7.72 -5.69 14.61
CA GLY A 538 -8.49 -5.30 13.42
C GLY A 538 -9.68 -6.20 13.13
N LEU A 539 -9.96 -7.19 13.99
CA LEU A 539 -11.22 -7.95 14.01
C LEU A 539 -12.32 -7.20 14.77
N ILE A 540 -13.57 -7.40 14.35
CA ILE A 540 -14.74 -6.79 14.97
C ILE A 540 -15.24 -7.68 16.11
N THR A 541 -14.72 -7.45 17.32
CA THR A 541 -15.10 -8.19 18.53
C THR A 541 -16.30 -7.59 19.28
N CYS A 542 -16.74 -6.40 18.87
CA CYS A 542 -17.93 -5.73 19.40
C CYS A 542 -18.53 -4.82 18.32
N SER A 543 -19.83 -4.56 18.39
CA SER A 543 -20.57 -3.78 17.40
C SER A 543 -20.48 -2.28 17.69
N TYR A 544 -20.04 -1.51 16.70
CA TYR A 544 -20.09 -0.06 16.67
C TYR A 544 -20.38 0.38 15.23
N LEU A 545 -20.92 1.60 15.07
CA LEU A 545 -21.29 2.09 13.75
C LEU A 545 -20.05 2.42 12.90
N GLY A 546 -20.13 2.15 11.60
CA GLY A 546 -19.00 2.33 10.68
C GLY A 546 -17.84 1.35 10.90
N ALA A 547 -18.04 0.25 11.62
CA ALA A 547 -16.99 -0.74 11.85
C ALA A 547 -16.62 -1.50 10.57
N LEU A 548 -15.38 -1.34 10.13
CA LEU A 548 -14.80 -2.04 8.98
C LEU A 548 -13.74 -3.05 9.43
N TYR A 549 -13.74 -4.24 8.83
CA TYR A 549 -12.69 -5.24 9.07
C TYR A 549 -11.36 -4.75 8.49
N PHE A 550 -10.26 -5.05 9.20
CA PHE A 550 -8.88 -4.76 8.81
C PHE A 550 -8.48 -3.26 8.75
N GLU A 551 -9.38 -2.32 8.98
CA GLU A 551 -9.09 -0.87 9.03
C GLU A 551 -8.07 -0.51 10.12
N ASN A 552 -8.16 -1.18 11.28
CA ASN A 552 -7.27 -0.96 12.43
C ASN A 552 -6.13 -2.00 12.51
N SER A 553 -5.84 -2.75 11.44
CA SER A 553 -4.74 -3.71 11.42
C SER A 553 -3.38 -2.99 11.41
N SER A 554 -2.96 -2.50 12.57
CA SER A 554 -1.59 -2.08 12.76
C SER A 554 -0.72 -3.33 12.68
N ASN A 555 0.07 -3.45 11.60
CA ASN A 555 1.32 -4.19 11.65
C ASN A 555 2.20 -3.48 12.69
N SER A 556 1.92 -3.71 13.96
CA SER A 556 2.76 -3.30 15.06
C SER A 556 4.04 -4.10 14.90
N VAL A 557 5.02 -3.52 14.19
CA VAL A 557 6.39 -4.01 14.24
C VAL A 557 6.78 -3.89 15.71
N PRO A 558 6.97 -4.99 16.44
CA PRO A 558 7.42 -4.89 17.82
C PRO A 558 8.84 -4.34 17.74
N ILE A 559 9.00 -3.03 17.94
CA ILE A 559 10.32 -2.41 17.99
C ILE A 559 11.03 -3.09 19.17
N PRO A 560 12.07 -3.92 18.91
CA PRO A 560 12.74 -4.64 19.98
C PRO A 560 13.29 -3.59 20.94
N TRP A 561 13.09 -3.78 22.24
CA TRP A 561 13.46 -2.77 23.25
C TRP A 561 14.96 -2.44 23.23
N VAL A 562 15.76 -3.33 22.60
CA VAL A 562 17.17 -3.16 22.26
C VAL A 562 17.44 -1.91 21.39
N PHE A 563 16.56 -1.57 20.44
CA PHE A 563 16.71 -0.39 19.57
C PHE A 563 16.53 0.93 20.34
N MET A 564 15.62 0.97 21.32
CA MET A 564 15.43 2.13 22.21
C MET A 564 16.61 2.31 23.18
N ILE A 565 17.20 1.21 23.66
CA ILE A 565 18.39 1.24 24.52
C ILE A 565 19.64 1.68 23.73
N LEU A 566 19.78 1.27 22.48
CA LEU A 566 20.91 1.71 21.64
C LEU A 566 20.86 3.20 21.31
N MET A 567 19.67 3.75 21.03
CA MET A 567 19.53 5.19 20.76
C MET A 567 19.82 6.05 21.99
N THR A 568 19.38 5.61 23.18
CA THR A 568 19.65 6.36 24.42
C THR A 568 21.13 6.30 24.83
N LEU A 569 21.83 5.20 24.57
CA LEU A 569 23.29 5.11 24.79
C LEU A 569 24.10 6.00 23.84
N THR A 570 23.66 6.18 22.59
CA THR A 570 24.35 7.09 21.65
C THR A 570 24.18 8.58 21.98
N VAL A 571 23.12 8.95 22.69
CA VAL A 571 22.87 10.34 23.11
C VAL A 571 23.61 10.69 24.41
N ILE A 572 24.01 9.70 25.21
CA ILE A 572 24.80 9.89 26.44
C ILE A 572 26.31 9.93 26.16
N LEU A 573 26.74 9.52 24.97
CA LEU A 573 28.16 9.47 24.54
C LEU A 573 28.56 10.57 23.55
N VAL A 574 27.75 11.61 23.41
CA VAL A 574 28.07 12.89 22.74
C VAL A 574 27.92 13.99 23.77
#